data_AF-A0A171AX89-F1
#
_entry.id   AF-A0A171AX89-F1
#
_cell.length_a   1.000
_cell.length_b   1.000
_cell.length_c   1.000
_cell.angle_alpha   90.00
_cell.angle_beta   90.00
_cell.angle_gamma   90.00
#
_symmetry.space_group_name_H-M   'P 1'
#
loop_
_entity.id
_entity.type
_entity.pdbx_description
1 polymer ?
#
loop_
_entity_poly.entity_id
_entity_poly.type
_entity_poly.pdbx_seq_one_letter_code
_entity_poly.pdbx_strand_id
1 'polypeptide(L)'
;VIFIMYKTVLIVLWSLVTINGFATDKSYLSGTSILLAVSNETECTAQFSCLDYNTARICKPDGKGGFQQVTTIPCPPATPYCTGQSGTCSEIPDDSCGTADATFICMDDGYFPDPNCTNYHVCTGYSAFKYRCAVKGENYDAEQKKCTADAPCGTYKCTAAG
;
A
#
# COMPACT_ATOMS: atom_id res chain seq x y z
N VAL A 1 4.30 84.12 -12.87
CA VAL A 1 5.22 83.20 -13.57
C VAL A 1 4.80 81.77 -13.23
N ILE A 2 4.38 81.00 -14.23
CA ILE A 2 4.08 79.56 -14.14
C ILE A 2 5.39 78.80 -14.28
N PHE A 3 5.67 77.82 -13.41
CA PHE A 3 6.45 76.59 -13.66
C PHE A 3 6.07 75.58 -12.55
N ILE A 4 5.15 74.65 -12.79
CA ILE A 4 5.34 73.26 -13.25
C ILE A 4 5.89 72.30 -12.16
N MET A 5 4.99 71.41 -11.73
CA MET A 5 5.11 69.99 -11.32
C MET A 5 6.49 69.41 -11.01
N TYR A 6 6.60 68.60 -9.94
CA TYR A 6 7.03 67.18 -10.04
C TYR A 6 6.72 66.36 -8.77
N LYS A 7 6.03 65.23 -8.97
CA LYS A 7 6.08 63.89 -8.32
C LYS A 7 6.38 63.82 -6.81
N THR A 8 5.61 63.11 -5.99
CA THR A 8 5.34 61.67 -6.11
C THR A 8 4.17 61.28 -5.19
N VAL A 9 3.10 60.72 -5.75
CA VAL A 9 1.97 60.15 -5.01
C VAL A 9 2.30 58.69 -4.73
N LEU A 10 2.51 58.34 -3.46
CA LEU A 10 2.62 56.95 -2.99
C LEU A 10 1.20 56.39 -2.89
N ILE A 11 0.73 55.75 -3.97
CA ILE A 11 -0.51 54.97 -3.99
C ILE A 11 -0.22 53.65 -3.28
N VAL A 12 -0.59 53.56 -2.00
CA VAL A 12 -0.67 52.28 -1.29
C VAL A 12 -1.92 51.57 -1.80
N LEU A 13 -1.75 50.74 -2.83
CA LEU A 13 -2.74 49.77 -3.26
C LEU A 13 -2.96 48.77 -2.12
N TRP A 14 -4.04 48.97 -1.36
CA TRP A 14 -4.62 47.93 -0.52
C TRP A 14 -5.23 46.88 -1.44
N SER A 15 -4.47 45.82 -1.73
CA SER A 15 -5.02 44.57 -2.25
C SER A 15 -5.93 43.97 -1.18
N LEU A 16 -7.23 44.04 -1.41
CA LEU A 16 -8.22 43.20 -0.75
C LEU A 16 -7.91 41.73 -1.08
N VAL A 17 -7.12 41.07 -0.23
CA VAL A 17 -7.05 39.62 -0.19
C VAL A 17 -8.26 39.16 0.60
N THR A 18 -9.33 38.81 -0.12
CA THR A 18 -10.40 37.97 0.43
C THR A 18 -9.80 36.59 0.70
N ILE A 19 -9.35 36.38 1.93
CA ILE A 19 -9.15 35.05 2.50
C ILE A 19 -10.54 34.41 2.62
N ASN A 20 -10.92 33.63 1.61
CA ASN A 20 -11.99 32.67 1.78
C ASN A 20 -11.59 31.76 2.94
N GLY A 21 -12.44 31.74 3.95
CA GLY A 21 -12.19 31.04 5.20
C GLY A 21 -11.75 29.61 4.95
N PHE A 22 -10.75 29.19 5.72
CA PHE A 22 -10.49 27.78 5.95
C PHE A 22 -11.82 27.12 6.33
N ALA A 23 -12.29 26.20 5.48
CA ALA A 23 -13.29 25.24 5.88
C ALA A 23 -12.64 24.37 6.97
N THR A 24 -12.84 24.74 8.23
CA THR A 24 -12.57 23.85 9.35
C THR A 24 -13.57 22.72 9.27
N ASP A 25 -13.10 21.57 8.79
CA ASP A 25 -13.85 20.33 8.75
C ASP A 25 -14.29 19.98 10.18
N LYS A 26 -15.61 19.95 10.42
CA LYS A 26 -16.20 19.69 11.74
C LYS A 26 -16.29 18.19 12.05
N SER A 27 -15.42 17.38 11.46
CA SER A 27 -15.39 15.93 11.59
C SER A 27 -15.00 15.45 13.00
N TYR A 28 -14.52 16.33 13.88
CA TYR A 28 -14.12 15.96 15.25
C TYR A 28 -15.27 15.89 16.28
N LEU A 29 -16.46 16.43 15.98
CA LEU A 29 -17.52 16.62 16.97
C LEU A 29 -18.54 15.47 17.11
N SER A 30 -18.40 14.37 16.34
CA SER A 30 -19.37 13.27 16.36
C SER A 30 -18.83 11.92 16.85
N GLY A 31 -17.62 11.85 17.42
CA GLY A 31 -17.18 10.67 18.20
C GLY A 31 -17.26 9.31 17.48
N THR A 32 -17.27 9.29 16.15
CA THR A 32 -17.25 8.06 15.34
C THR A 32 -16.09 8.13 14.38
N SER A 33 -14.88 7.88 14.89
CA SER A 33 -13.80 7.35 14.07
C SER A 33 -14.10 5.88 13.81
N ILE A 34 -14.93 5.61 12.79
CA ILE A 34 -14.94 4.29 12.18
C ILE A 34 -13.85 4.37 11.12
N LEU A 35 -12.66 3.88 11.48
CA LEU A 35 -11.67 3.44 10.50
C LEU A 35 -12.39 2.43 9.59
N LEU A 36 -12.82 2.88 8.42
CA LEU A 36 -13.18 1.98 7.33
C LEU A 36 -11.87 1.36 6.81
N ALA A 37 -11.32 0.42 7.58
CA ALA A 37 -10.54 -0.66 7.01
C ALA A 37 -11.52 -1.62 6.33
N VAL A 38 -12.13 -1.17 5.24
CA VAL A 38 -12.75 -2.05 4.25
C VAL A 38 -11.74 -2.11 3.11
N SER A 39 -10.67 -2.87 3.31
CA SER A 39 -9.93 -3.43 2.18
C SER A 39 -10.77 -4.59 1.61
N ASN A 40 -11.97 -4.26 1.14
CA ASN A 40 -12.69 -5.05 0.15
C ASN A 40 -12.68 -4.21 -1.11
N GLU A 41 -11.55 -4.18 -1.81
CA GLU A 41 -11.59 -3.87 -3.24
C GLU A 41 -12.25 -5.02 -3.99
N THR A 42 -13.50 -5.36 -3.64
CA THR A 42 -14.35 -6.27 -4.42
C THR A 42 -14.81 -5.64 -5.73
N GLU A 43 -14.61 -4.33 -5.90
CA GLU A 43 -14.94 -3.61 -7.12
C GLU A 43 -13.74 -3.51 -8.06
N CYS A 44 -13.98 -3.73 -9.34
CA CYS A 44 -12.99 -3.53 -10.38
C CYS A 44 -12.67 -2.02 -10.51
N THR A 45 -11.43 -1.65 -10.21
CA THR A 45 -10.92 -0.28 -10.33
C THR A 45 -10.10 -0.05 -11.60
N ALA A 46 -9.62 -1.13 -12.21
CA ALA A 46 -8.80 -1.12 -13.43
C ALA A 46 -9.07 -2.36 -14.30
N GLN A 47 -8.57 -2.35 -15.55
CA GLN A 47 -8.70 -3.48 -16.48
C GLN A 47 -8.00 -4.75 -15.98
N PHE A 48 -6.84 -4.58 -15.34
CA PHE A 48 -6.08 -5.63 -14.66
C PHE A 48 -5.81 -5.16 -13.24
N SER A 49 -6.08 -6.02 -12.27
CA SER A 49 -5.83 -5.76 -10.84
C SER A 49 -5.82 -7.09 -10.10
N CYS A 50 -5.51 -7.08 -8.81
CA CYS A 50 -5.68 -8.25 -7.96
C CYS A 50 -7.09 -8.28 -7.35
N LEU A 51 -7.69 -9.46 -7.30
CA LEU A 51 -8.88 -9.71 -6.48
C LEU A 51 -8.47 -9.95 -5.03
N ASP A 52 -7.42 -10.74 -4.86
CA ASP A 52 -6.75 -11.04 -3.60
C ASP A 52 -5.26 -11.23 -3.87
N TYR A 53 -4.51 -11.53 -2.81
CA TYR A 53 -3.05 -11.65 -2.85
C TYR A 53 -2.50 -12.76 -3.75
N ASN A 54 -3.35 -13.69 -4.19
CA ASN A 54 -2.96 -14.84 -4.99
C ASN A 54 -3.79 -14.97 -6.28
N THR A 55 -4.63 -13.99 -6.59
CA THR A 55 -5.58 -14.06 -7.70
C THR A 55 -5.64 -12.74 -8.45
N ALA A 56 -5.19 -12.78 -9.70
CA ALA A 56 -5.41 -11.68 -10.64
C ALA A 56 -6.87 -11.66 -11.10
N ARG A 57 -7.40 -10.48 -11.42
CA ARG A 57 -8.71 -10.31 -12.06
C ARG A 57 -8.61 -9.47 -13.30
N ILE A 58 -9.42 -9.84 -14.30
CA ILE A 58 -9.60 -9.09 -15.53
C ILE A 58 -10.98 -8.46 -15.49
N CYS A 59 -11.02 -7.17 -15.75
CA CYS A 59 -12.25 -6.40 -15.77
C CYS A 59 -12.40 -5.67 -17.12
N LYS A 60 -13.64 -5.59 -17.61
CA LYS A 60 -13.98 -4.84 -18.83
C LYS A 60 -14.75 -3.57 -18.47
N PRO A 61 -14.65 -2.49 -19.26
CA PRO A 61 -15.52 -1.33 -19.08
C PRO A 61 -16.99 -1.72 -19.18
N ASP A 62 -17.83 -1.16 -18.31
CA ASP A 62 -19.28 -1.43 -18.27
C ASP A 62 -20.11 -0.49 -19.16
N GLY A 63 -19.46 0.52 -19.77
CA GLY A 63 -20.11 1.54 -20.60
C GLY A 63 -20.76 2.69 -19.81
N LYS A 64 -20.68 2.69 -18.48
CA LYS A 64 -21.22 3.71 -17.57
C LYS A 64 -20.12 4.43 -16.77
N GLY A 65 -18.86 4.18 -17.11
CA GLY A 65 -17.69 4.74 -16.43
C GLY A 65 -17.14 3.83 -15.32
N GLY A 66 -17.68 2.64 -15.15
CA GLY A 66 -17.18 1.61 -14.23
C GLY A 66 -16.54 0.43 -14.96
N PHE A 67 -16.14 -0.57 -14.17
CA PHE A 67 -15.62 -1.83 -14.67
C PHE A 67 -16.45 -3.00 -14.12
N GLN A 68 -16.61 -4.03 -14.94
CA GLN A 68 -17.26 -5.28 -14.59
C GLN A 68 -16.23 -6.42 -14.65
N GLN A 69 -16.15 -7.23 -13.58
CA GLN A 69 -15.29 -8.41 -13.56
C GLN A 69 -15.72 -9.40 -14.65
N VAL A 70 -14.74 -9.87 -15.42
CA VAL A 70 -14.95 -10.88 -16.47
C VAL A 70 -14.47 -12.24 -16.00
N THR A 71 -13.29 -12.29 -15.40
CA THR A 71 -12.68 -13.53 -14.94
C THR A 71 -11.63 -13.27 -13.87
N THR A 72 -11.24 -14.35 -13.20
CA THR A 72 -10.17 -14.41 -12.21
C THR A 72 -9.15 -15.46 -12.64
N ILE A 73 -7.87 -15.16 -12.45
CA ILE A 73 -6.76 -16.03 -12.81
C ILE A 73 -5.94 -16.26 -11.54
N PRO A 74 -5.97 -17.47 -10.95
CA PRO A 74 -5.10 -17.80 -9.84
C PRO A 74 -3.63 -17.72 -10.26
N CYS A 75 -2.80 -17.17 -9.38
CA CYS A 75 -1.37 -17.13 -9.62
C CYS A 75 -0.77 -18.54 -9.54
N PRO A 76 0.16 -18.88 -10.47
CA PRO A 76 0.77 -20.20 -10.48
C PRO A 76 1.72 -20.36 -9.28
N PRO A 77 2.02 -21.59 -8.85
CA PRO A 77 2.89 -21.84 -7.70
C PRO A 77 4.30 -21.23 -7.82
N ALA A 78 4.82 -21.10 -9.04
CA ALA A 78 6.14 -20.50 -9.28
C ALA A 78 6.16 -18.99 -9.01
N THR A 79 5.03 -18.29 -9.19
CA THR A 79 4.90 -16.85 -8.96
C THR A 79 3.60 -16.58 -8.21
N PRO A 80 3.49 -16.99 -6.95
CA PRO A 80 2.19 -17.16 -6.32
C PRO A 80 1.55 -15.86 -5.82
N TYR A 81 2.25 -14.71 -5.89
CA TYR A 81 1.76 -13.44 -5.35
C TYR A 81 1.29 -12.50 -6.45
N CYS A 82 0.05 -12.03 -6.35
CA CYS A 82 -0.51 -11.04 -7.24
C CYS A 82 -0.03 -9.64 -6.86
N THR A 83 0.36 -8.84 -7.85
CA THR A 83 0.84 -7.45 -7.68
C THR A 83 -0.28 -6.47 -7.95
N GLY A 84 -0.65 -5.68 -6.94
CA GLY A 84 -1.90 -4.92 -6.91
C GLY A 84 -2.05 -3.93 -8.09
N GLN A 85 -0.94 -3.31 -8.50
CA GLN A 85 -0.94 -2.27 -9.53
C GLN A 85 -1.12 -2.80 -10.97
N SER A 86 -0.59 -3.98 -11.27
CA SER A 86 -0.57 -4.54 -12.63
C SER A 86 -1.49 -5.76 -12.79
N GLY A 87 -1.93 -6.37 -11.69
CA GLY A 87 -2.63 -7.67 -11.71
C GLY A 87 -1.74 -8.80 -12.22
N THR A 88 -0.42 -8.68 -12.11
CA THR A 88 0.54 -9.71 -12.54
C THR A 88 0.99 -10.58 -11.37
N CYS A 89 1.40 -11.81 -11.67
CA CYS A 89 1.86 -12.77 -10.67
C CYS A 89 3.40 -12.71 -10.53
N SER A 90 3.89 -12.76 -9.29
CA SER A 90 5.30 -12.57 -8.92
C SER A 90 5.75 -13.57 -7.84
N GLU A 91 7.06 -13.79 -7.72
CA GLU A 91 7.63 -14.69 -6.71
C GLU A 91 7.61 -14.11 -5.29
N ILE A 92 7.57 -12.78 -5.19
CA ILE A 92 7.70 -12.01 -3.94
C ILE A 92 6.48 -11.09 -3.86
N PRO A 93 5.74 -11.07 -2.74
CA PRO A 93 4.61 -10.17 -2.61
C PRO A 93 5.08 -8.71 -2.62
N ASP A 94 4.23 -7.84 -3.17
CA ASP A 94 4.38 -6.40 -2.99
C ASP A 94 3.72 -5.94 -1.67
N ASP A 95 3.92 -4.67 -1.33
CA ASP A 95 3.36 -4.04 -0.13
C ASP A 95 1.81 -4.09 -0.09
N SER A 96 1.16 -4.32 -1.25
CA SER A 96 -0.31 -4.43 -1.31
C SER A 96 -0.82 -5.75 -0.73
N CYS A 97 0.05 -6.76 -0.63
CA CYS A 97 -0.32 -8.08 -0.13
C CYS A 97 -0.19 -8.25 1.39
N GLY A 98 0.48 -7.31 2.05
CA GLY A 98 0.81 -7.41 3.46
C GLY A 98 -0.28 -6.84 4.34
N THR A 99 -0.57 -7.49 5.46
CA THR A 99 -1.37 -6.87 6.52
C THR A 99 -0.43 -6.09 7.43
N ALA A 100 -0.67 -4.79 7.63
CA ALA A 100 0.13 -4.00 8.56
C ALA A 100 0.16 -4.66 9.95
N ASP A 101 1.37 -4.88 10.48
CA ASP A 101 1.59 -5.53 11.77
C ASP A 101 2.33 -4.59 12.72
N ALA A 102 1.56 -3.85 13.53
CA ALA A 102 2.14 -2.92 14.50
C ALA A 102 2.88 -3.61 15.66
N THR A 103 2.81 -4.94 15.78
CA THR A 103 3.47 -5.70 16.86
C THR A 103 4.88 -6.14 16.51
N PHE A 104 5.20 -6.20 15.21
CA PHE A 104 6.53 -6.54 14.74
C PHE A 104 7.39 -5.28 14.61
N ILE A 105 8.55 -5.27 15.26
CA ILE A 105 9.46 -4.13 15.26
C ILE A 105 10.47 -4.30 14.13
N CYS A 106 10.36 -3.48 13.10
CA CYS A 106 11.34 -3.39 12.03
C CYS A 106 12.57 -2.61 12.48
N MET A 107 13.73 -3.28 12.47
CA MET A 107 15.02 -2.65 12.76
C MET A 107 15.74 -2.18 11.49
N ASP A 108 15.41 -2.80 10.34
CA ASP A 108 15.92 -2.48 9.01
C ASP A 108 14.87 -2.90 7.97
N ASP A 109 15.02 -2.41 6.74
CA ASP A 109 14.20 -2.83 5.62
C ASP A 109 14.61 -4.23 5.15
N GLY A 110 13.62 -5.07 4.83
CA GLY A 110 13.88 -6.44 4.40
C GLY A 110 12.81 -7.43 4.80
N TYR A 111 13.19 -8.71 4.83
CA TYR A 111 12.28 -9.82 5.08
C TYR A 111 12.73 -10.59 6.32
N PHE A 112 11.78 -10.88 7.21
CA PHE A 112 12.04 -11.42 8.52
C PHE A 112 11.11 -12.59 8.85
N PRO A 113 11.59 -13.63 9.54
CA PRO A 113 10.75 -14.78 9.90
C PRO A 113 9.71 -14.43 10.98
N ASP A 114 8.55 -15.07 10.92
CA ASP A 114 7.54 -15.07 12.00
C ASP A 114 7.68 -16.32 12.87
N PRO A 115 7.24 -16.30 14.15
CA PRO A 115 7.18 -17.52 14.98
C PRO A 115 6.32 -18.63 14.37
N ASN A 116 5.31 -18.28 13.56
CA ASN A 116 4.61 -19.25 12.72
C ASN A 116 5.36 -19.41 11.39
N CYS A 117 5.84 -20.61 11.13
CA CYS A 117 6.69 -20.92 9.98
C CYS A 117 6.05 -20.69 8.61
N THR A 118 4.71 -20.61 8.53
CA THR A 118 4.03 -20.26 7.27
C THR A 118 3.90 -18.76 7.06
N ASN A 119 4.33 -17.94 8.02
CA ASN A 119 4.24 -16.49 7.98
C ASN A 119 5.63 -15.85 7.98
N TYR A 120 5.69 -14.61 7.54
CA TYR A 120 6.88 -13.77 7.56
C TYR A 120 6.48 -12.30 7.56
N HIS A 121 7.45 -11.44 7.84
CA HIS A 121 7.31 -9.99 7.89
C HIS A 121 8.15 -9.35 6.80
N VAL A 122 7.59 -8.35 6.13
CA VAL A 122 8.36 -7.42 5.28
C VAL A 122 8.38 -6.07 5.95
N CYS A 123 9.57 -5.52 6.08
CA CYS A 123 9.82 -4.21 6.64
C CYS A 123 10.19 -3.23 5.53
N THR A 124 9.48 -2.11 5.48
CA THR A 124 9.76 -1.00 4.56
C THR A 124 9.54 0.31 5.30
N GLY A 125 10.57 1.16 5.41
CA GLY A 125 10.49 2.45 6.10
C GLY A 125 10.05 2.32 7.55
N TYR A 126 10.57 1.32 8.28
CA TYR A 126 10.20 0.97 9.66
C TYR A 126 8.75 0.51 9.87
N SER A 127 7.99 0.28 8.80
CA SER A 127 6.65 -0.30 8.86
C SER A 127 6.72 -1.79 8.59
N ALA A 128 6.09 -2.59 9.44
CA ALA A 128 6.03 -4.03 9.27
C ALA A 128 4.72 -4.47 8.62
N PHE A 129 4.83 -5.41 7.70
CA PHE A 129 3.71 -6.03 7.03
C PHE A 129 3.83 -7.54 7.15
N LYS A 130 2.80 -8.19 7.66
CA LYS A 130 2.74 -9.64 7.83
C LYS A 130 2.15 -10.30 6.60
N TYR A 131 2.83 -11.35 6.14
CA TYR A 131 2.47 -12.18 5.00
C TYR A 131 2.37 -13.63 5.42
N ARG A 132 1.67 -14.40 4.57
CA ARG A 132 1.55 -15.85 4.68
C ARG A 132 2.00 -16.49 3.37
N CYS A 133 2.71 -17.61 3.47
CA CYS A 133 3.05 -18.43 2.33
C CYS A 133 1.78 -18.85 1.58
N ALA A 134 1.77 -18.53 0.29
CA ALA A 134 0.63 -18.74 -0.59
C ALA A 134 0.34 -20.23 -0.83
N VAL A 135 1.39 -21.03 -0.97
CA VAL A 135 1.26 -22.47 -1.24
C VAL A 135 1.13 -23.23 0.08
N LYS A 136 0.09 -24.05 0.18
CA LYS A 136 -0.16 -24.87 1.37
C LYS A 136 0.97 -25.89 1.56
N GLY A 137 1.55 -25.90 2.75
CA GLY A 137 2.63 -26.82 3.13
C GLY A 137 4.02 -26.22 2.97
N GLU A 138 4.14 -25.01 2.42
CA GLU A 138 5.40 -24.28 2.42
C GLU A 138 5.61 -23.51 3.72
N ASN A 139 6.88 -23.40 4.10
CA ASN A 139 7.36 -22.57 5.19
C ASN A 139 8.25 -21.47 4.61
N TYR A 140 8.34 -20.35 5.31
CA TYR A 140 9.23 -19.26 4.95
C TYR A 140 10.69 -19.63 5.25
N ASP A 141 11.54 -19.59 4.23
CA ASP A 141 12.99 -19.71 4.32
C ASP A 141 13.60 -18.31 4.41
N ALA A 142 14.13 -17.94 5.58
CA ALA A 142 14.73 -16.64 5.82
C ALA A 142 16.09 -16.45 5.11
N GLU A 143 16.81 -17.52 4.77
CA GLU A 143 18.09 -17.46 4.06
C GLU A 143 17.84 -17.17 2.57
N GLN A 144 16.85 -17.86 1.98
CA GLN A 144 16.46 -17.69 0.58
C GLN A 144 15.43 -16.56 0.38
N LYS A 145 14.88 -16.01 1.47
CA LYS A 145 13.83 -14.98 1.49
C LYS A 145 12.59 -15.36 0.69
N LYS A 146 12.19 -16.63 0.72
CA LYS A 146 11.02 -17.16 -0.01
C LYS A 146 10.34 -18.30 0.72
N CYS A 147 9.10 -18.61 0.33
CA CYS A 147 8.42 -19.81 0.80
C CYS A 147 8.89 -21.03 0.01
N THR A 148 9.10 -22.16 0.69
CA THR A 148 9.43 -23.44 0.08
C THR A 148 8.99 -24.60 0.96
N ALA A 149 8.70 -25.75 0.35
CA ALA A 149 8.28 -26.97 1.06
C ALA A 149 9.40 -27.55 1.94
N ASP A 150 10.67 -27.29 1.58
CA ASP A 150 11.83 -27.85 2.26
C ASP A 150 12.35 -26.96 3.40
N ALA A 151 11.76 -25.79 3.65
CA ALA A 151 12.27 -24.88 4.65
C ALA A 151 12.07 -25.46 6.07
N PRO A 152 13.13 -25.57 6.89
CA PRO A 152 13.02 -26.07 8.24
C PRO A 152 12.30 -25.05 9.13
N CYS A 153 11.17 -25.46 9.70
CA CYS A 153 10.44 -24.67 10.67
C CYS A 153 11.25 -24.49 11.96
N GLY A 154 11.56 -23.24 12.33
CA GLY A 154 12.18 -22.91 13.63
C GLY A 154 13.71 -22.82 13.68
N THR A 155 14.41 -22.85 12.53
CA THR A 155 15.88 -22.68 12.52
C THR A 155 16.27 -21.45 11.73
N TYR A 156 16.69 -20.38 12.40
CA TYR A 156 17.31 -19.21 11.76
C TYR A 156 18.68 -18.97 12.41
N LYS A 157 19.72 -18.86 11.58
CA LYS A 157 21.06 -18.49 12.05
C LYS A 157 21.12 -16.96 12.12
N CYS A 158 21.07 -16.41 13.33
CA CYS A 158 21.43 -15.00 13.54
C CYS A 158 22.95 -14.84 13.39
N THR A 159 23.45 -14.74 12.16
CA THR A 159 24.76 -14.14 11.94
C THR A 159 24.59 -12.64 12.01
N ALA A 160 25.38 -11.97 12.86
CA ALA A 160 25.36 -10.51 12.95
C ALA A 160 25.44 -9.91 11.55
N ALA A 161 24.53 -8.97 11.24
CA ALA A 161 24.68 -8.12 10.08
C ALA A 161 26.00 -7.35 10.27
N GLY A 162 26.98 -7.63 9.42
CA GLY A 162 28.27 -6.94 9.39
C GLY A 162 28.15 -5.63 8.63
#